data_AF-A0A072PEU6-F1
#
_entry.id   AF-A0A072PEU6-F1
#
_cell.length_a   1.000
_cell.length_b   1.000
_cell.length_c   1.000
_cell.angle_alpha   90.00
_cell.angle_beta   90.00
_cell.angle_gamma   90.00
#
_symmetry.space_group_name_H-M   'P 1'
#
loop_
_entity.id
_entity.type
_entity.pdbx_description
1 polymer ?
#
loop_
_entity_poly.entity_id
_entity_poly.type
_entity_poly.pdbx_seq_one_letter_code
_entity_poly.pdbx_strand_id
1 'polypeptide(L)'
;MSTGIFSTEWFVDVRDCACLHVAALLDRGAENQGIFAFAEPYNWTYITHLLRTLRPQNAKLPSPPENEGRDLSIVKPVAKAKQLLRLLRCIGPDTLGGQCRGGA
;
A
#
# COMPACT_ATOMS: atom_id res chain seq x y z
N MET A 1 19.41 23.87 5.16
CA MET A 1 18.68 22.90 6.00
C MET A 1 17.21 22.98 5.62
N SER A 2 16.77 22.11 4.71
CA SER A 2 15.35 21.94 4.41
C SER A 2 15.02 20.50 4.82
N THR A 3 14.49 20.35 6.02
CA THR A 3 13.89 19.10 6.49
C THR A 3 12.59 18.94 5.70
N GLY A 4 12.65 18.17 4.62
CA GLY A 4 11.46 17.72 3.90
C GLY A 4 10.56 16.96 4.87
N ILE A 5 9.34 17.48 5.07
CA ILE A 5 8.33 17.00 6.01
C ILE A 5 7.70 15.66 5.55
N PHE A 6 8.15 15.11 4.43
CA PHE A 6 7.62 13.88 3.87
C PHE A 6 8.44 12.68 4.35
N SER A 7 8.00 12.07 5.44
CA SER A 7 8.48 10.76 5.88
C SER A 7 8.19 9.73 4.79
N THR A 8 9.18 8.89 4.48
CA THR A 8 8.97 7.67 3.72
C THR A 8 8.18 6.71 4.58
N GLU A 9 7.02 6.29 4.09
CA GLU A 9 6.08 5.50 4.86
C GLU A 9 5.62 4.28 4.07
N TRP A 10 4.88 3.41 4.74
CA TRP A 10 4.25 2.26 4.14
C TRP A 10 2.82 2.57 3.77
N PHE A 11 2.34 2.02 2.66
CA PHE A 11 0.92 2.06 2.32
C PHE A 11 0.27 0.68 2.46
N VAL A 12 -1.06 0.69 2.48
CA VAL A 12 -1.92 -0.49 2.47
C VAL A 12 -3.13 -0.25 1.57
N ASP A 13 -3.57 -1.27 0.83
CA ASP A 13 -4.82 -1.20 0.08
C ASP A 13 -6.02 -1.21 1.03
N VAL A 14 -7.01 -0.35 0.78
CA VAL A 14 -8.19 -0.22 1.64
C VAL A 14 -9.00 -1.52 1.71
N ARG A 15 -9.08 -2.29 0.62
CA ARG A 15 -9.79 -3.58 0.60
C ARG A 15 -9.03 -4.62 1.42
N ASP A 16 -7.70 -4.63 1.31
CA ASP A 16 -6.88 -5.53 2.14
C ASP A 16 -7.01 -5.18 3.63
N CYS A 17 -7.04 -3.89 3.96
CA CYS A 17 -7.30 -3.44 5.33
C CYS A 17 -8.67 -3.93 5.82
N ALA A 18 -9.74 -3.76 5.03
CA ALA A 18 -11.06 -4.27 5.38
C ALA A 18 -11.09 -5.79 5.54
N CYS A 19 -10.47 -6.53 4.61
CA CYS A 19 -10.37 -7.99 4.69
C CYS A 19 -9.62 -8.44 5.94
N LEU A 20 -8.54 -7.75 6.34
CA LEU A 20 -7.81 -8.11 7.56
C LEU A 20 -8.63 -7.90 8.83
N HIS A 21 -9.48 -6.87 8.89
CA HIS A 21 -10.41 -6.68 10.01
C HIS A 21 -11.45 -7.82 10.08
N VAL A 22 -11.99 -8.23 8.93
CA VAL A 22 -12.91 -9.38 8.86
C VAL A 22 -12.18 -10.69 9.22
N ALA A 23 -10.93 -10.86 8.77
CA ALA A 23 -10.11 -12.02 9.11
C ALA A 23 -9.87 -12.10 10.62
N ALA A 24 -9.56 -10.98 11.25
CA ALA A 24 -9.33 -10.89 12.69
C ALA A 24 -10.59 -11.25 13.49
N LEU A 25 -11.78 -10.98 12.96
CA LEU A 25 -13.05 -11.35 13.60
C LEU A 25 -13.36 -12.86 13.46
N LEU A 26 -12.99 -13.47 12.34
CA LEU A 26 -13.35 -14.86 12.01
C LEU A 26 -12.31 -15.89 12.46
N ASP A 27 -11.02 -15.54 12.44
CA ASP A 27 -9.94 -16.44 12.81
C ASP A 27 -9.65 -16.39 14.31
N ARG A 28 -10.04 -17.43 15.05
CA ARG A 28 -9.66 -17.57 16.47
C ARG A 28 -8.14 -17.67 16.67
N GLY A 29 -7.39 -18.04 15.63
CA GLY A 29 -5.92 -18.06 15.64
C GLY A 29 -5.27 -16.68 15.51
N ALA A 30 -6.07 -15.63 15.34
CA ALA A 30 -5.65 -14.22 15.34
C ALA A 30 -5.96 -13.49 16.66
N GLU A 31 -6.54 -14.16 17.66
CA GLU A 31 -6.79 -13.59 18.99
C GLU A 31 -5.47 -13.14 19.65
N ASN A 32 -5.48 -11.94 20.25
CA ASN A 32 -4.32 -11.32 20.92
C ASN A 32 -3.06 -11.15 20.05
N GLN A 33 -3.20 -11.04 18.72
CA GLN A 33 -2.07 -10.79 17.82
C GLN A 33 -2.14 -9.42 17.16
N GLY A 34 -0.99 -8.75 17.04
CA GLY A 34 -0.83 -7.57 16.19
C GLY A 34 -0.67 -7.98 14.73
N ILE A 35 -1.68 -7.73 13.90
CA ILE A 35 -1.62 -7.96 12.46
C ILE A 35 -1.11 -6.70 11.77
N PHE A 36 0.04 -6.79 11.13
CA PHE A 36 0.67 -5.66 10.46
C PHE A 36 0.37 -5.67 8.96
N ALA A 37 -0.48 -4.74 8.54
CA ALA A 37 -0.93 -4.59 7.16
C ALA A 37 -0.01 -3.65 6.37
N PHE A 38 1.24 -4.04 6.17
CA PHE A 38 2.19 -3.26 5.36
C PHE A 38 2.35 -3.90 3.99
N ALA A 39 1.97 -3.17 2.93
CA ALA A 39 2.11 -3.66 1.57
C ALA A 39 3.53 -3.41 1.04
N GLU A 40 3.84 -2.15 0.72
CA GLU A 40 5.14 -1.72 0.22
C GLU A 40 5.45 -0.29 0.73
N PRO A 41 6.73 0.09 0.84
CA PRO A 41 7.13 1.45 1.12
C PRO A 41 6.84 2.34 -0.09
N TYR A 42 6.40 3.58 0.13
CA TYR A 42 6.15 4.56 -0.92
C TYR A 42 7.01 5.82 -0.77
N ASN A 43 7.22 6.47 -1.91
CA ASN A 43 7.94 7.74 -2.06
C ASN A 43 7.04 8.74 -2.80
N TRP A 44 7.15 10.05 -2.55
CA TRP A 44 6.34 11.02 -3.31
C TRP A 44 6.77 11.12 -4.76
N THR A 45 8.03 10.83 -5.06
CA THR A 45 8.52 10.66 -6.43
C THR A 45 7.70 9.59 -7.15
N TYR A 46 7.47 8.44 -6.50
CA TYR A 46 6.64 7.38 -7.07
C TYR A 46 5.18 7.83 -7.27
N ILE A 47 4.58 8.48 -6.27
CA ILE A 47 3.18 8.97 -6.35
C ILE A 47 3.03 10.01 -7.47
N THR A 48 3.92 10.99 -7.56
CA THR A 48 3.85 12.03 -8.60
C THR A 48 4.04 11.46 -10.00
N HIS A 49 4.94 10.47 -10.18
CA HIS A 49 5.06 9.75 -11.44
C HIS A 49 3.81 8.95 -11.80
N LEU A 50 3.20 8.26 -10.82
CA LEU A 50 1.96 7.52 -11.02
C LEU A 50 0.81 8.47 -11.42
N LEU A 51 0.65 9.59 -10.71
CA LEU A 51 -0.37 10.60 -11.01
C LEU A 51 -0.20 11.21 -12.40
N ARG A 52 1.05 11.49 -12.81
CA ARG A 52 1.36 11.97 -14.17
C ARG A 52 1.04 10.92 -15.24
N THR A 53 1.26 9.65 -14.95
CA THR A 53 0.92 8.54 -15.86
C THR A 53 -0.59 8.40 -16.03
N LEU A 54 -1.34 8.51 -14.93
CA LEU A 54 -2.81 8.39 -14.93
C LEU A 54 -3.50 9.62 -15.55
N ARG A 55 -2.95 10.81 -15.36
CA ARG A 55 -3.51 12.08 -15.84
C ARG A 55 -2.42 12.97 -16.44
N PRO A 56 -1.94 12.65 -17.66
CA PRO A 56 -0.84 13.39 -18.29
C PRO A 56 -1.18 14.84 -18.63
N GLN A 57 -2.47 15.17 -18.74
CA GLN A 57 -2.95 16.51 -19.11
C GLN A 57 -3.04 17.48 -17.91
N ASN A 58 -2.79 17.02 -16.68
CA ASN A 58 -2.95 17.84 -15.49
C ASN A 58 -1.67 18.63 -15.16
N ALA A 59 -1.61 19.88 -15.62
CA ALA A 59 -0.49 20.80 -15.36
C ALA A 59 -0.40 21.30 -13.91
N LYS A 60 -1.38 21.02 -13.05
CA LYS A 60 -1.39 21.46 -11.63
C LYS A 60 -0.62 20.51 -10.70
N LEU A 61 -0.06 19.42 -11.22
CA LEU A 61 0.69 18.46 -10.39
C LEU A 61 2.03 19.07 -9.97
N PRO A 62 2.35 19.11 -8.66
CA PRO A 62 3.63 19.61 -8.19
C PRO A 62 4.78 18.73 -8.68
N SER A 63 5.96 19.32 -8.79
CA SER A 63 7.19 18.55 -9.06
C SER A 63 7.56 17.68 -7.87
N PRO A 64 8.12 16.48 -8.10
CA PRO A 64 8.62 15.63 -7.02
C PRO A 64 9.69 16.37 -6.21
N PRO A 65 9.75 16.16 -4.89
CA PRO A 65 10.82 16.70 -4.06
C PRO A 65 12.18 16.08 -4.45
N GLU A 66 13.24 16.89 -4.45
CA GLU A 66 14.60 16.40 -4.70
C GLU A 66 15.13 15.67 -3.45
N ASN A 67 15.74 14.50 -3.66
CA ASN A 67 16.44 13.71 -2.65
C ASN A 67 15.55 13.05 -1.56
N GLU A 68 14.55 12.28 -1.99
CA GLU A 68 13.81 11.41 -1.07
C GLU A 68 14.62 10.17 -0.69
N GLY A 69 14.71 9.88 0.61
CA GLY A 69 15.17 8.58 1.10
C GLY A 69 14.22 7.45 0.65
N ARG A 70 14.62 6.20 0.87
CA ARG A 70 13.69 5.06 0.90
C ARG A 70 13.68 4.49 2.30
N ASP A 71 12.50 4.12 2.78
CA ASP A 71 12.45 3.29 3.98
C ASP A 71 13.01 1.89 3.65
N LEU A 72 14.07 1.51 4.36
CA LEU A 72 14.72 0.20 4.26
C LEU A 72 14.31 -0.72 5.42
N SER A 73 13.35 -0.30 6.24
CA SER A 73 12.84 -1.12 7.33
C SER A 73 12.28 -2.43 6.79
N ILE A 74 12.57 -3.53 7.48
CA ILE A 74 12.03 -4.85 7.14
C ILE A 74 10.98 -5.17 8.19
N VAL A 75 9.71 -5.09 7.81
CA VAL A 75 8.62 -5.49 8.70
C VAL A 75 8.47 -7.02 8.68
N LYS A 76 9.03 -7.67 9.70
CA LYS A 76 9.04 -9.13 9.84
C LYS A 76 7.65 -9.80 9.91
N PRO A 77 6.61 -9.24 10.56
CA PRO A 77 5.30 -9.93 10.71
C PRO A 77 4.37 -9.87 9.47
N VAL A 78 4.81 -9.39 8.30
CA VAL A 78 3.95 -9.28 7.09
C VAL A 78 3.44 -10.63 6.60
N ALA A 79 4.16 -11.73 6.88
CA ALA A 79 3.81 -13.07 6.42
C ALA A 79 2.42 -13.54 6.92
N LYS A 80 2.06 -13.22 8.17
CA LYS A 80 0.77 -13.59 8.76
C LYS A 80 -0.39 -12.84 8.11
N ALA A 81 -0.24 -11.52 7.91
CA ALA A 81 -1.23 -10.71 7.20
C ALA A 81 -1.45 -11.22 5.77
N LYS A 82 -0.37 -11.55 5.06
CA LYS A 82 -0.43 -12.15 3.72
C LYS A 82 -1.13 -13.51 3.71
N GLN A 83 -0.92 -14.32 4.74
CA GLN A 83 -1.60 -15.62 4.90
C GLN A 83 -3.12 -15.43 5.11
N LEU A 84 -3.51 -14.51 6.00
CA LEU A 84 -4.93 -14.20 6.26
C LEU A 84 -5.62 -13.64 5.01
N LEU A 85 -4.95 -12.73 4.29
CA LEU A 85 -5.45 -12.22 3.02
C LEU A 85 -5.61 -13.33 1.99
N ARG A 86 -4.68 -14.29 1.89
CA ARG A 86 -4.84 -15.43 0.96
C ARG A 86 -6.08 -16.28 1.27
N LEU A 87 -6.41 -16.46 2.55
CA LEU A 87 -7.56 -17.26 2.97
C LEU A 87 -8.90 -16.59 2.63
N LEU A 88 -8.99 -15.26 2.75
CA LEU A 88 -10.20 -14.51 2.39
C LEU A 88 -10.28 -14.12 0.91
N ARG A 89 -9.13 -13.86 0.27
CA ARG A 89 -9.02 -13.45 -1.14
C ARG A 89 -9.32 -14.61 -2.12
N CYS A 90 -9.65 -15.81 -1.62
CA CYS A 90 -10.33 -16.85 -2.39
C CYS A 90 -11.68 -16.38 -2.99
N ILE A 91 -12.23 -15.25 -2.54
CA ILE A 91 -13.56 -14.73 -2.91
C ILE A 91 -13.52 -13.60 -3.98
N GLY A 92 -12.34 -13.14 -4.43
CA GLY A 92 -12.30 -12.10 -5.48
C GLY A 92 -10.97 -12.03 -6.22
N PRO A 93 -10.97 -12.01 -7.58
CA PRO A 93 -9.74 -12.15 -8.34
C PRO A 93 -9.03 -10.78 -8.50
N ASP A 94 -7.71 -10.88 -8.77
CA ASP A 94 -6.80 -9.89 -9.37
C ASP A 94 -6.56 -8.52 -8.70
N THR A 95 -5.58 -8.46 -7.79
CA THR A 95 -4.73 -7.26 -7.61
C THR A 95 -3.31 -7.60 -7.15
N LEU A 96 -2.50 -8.04 -8.12
CA LEU A 96 -1.09 -7.67 -8.23
C LEU A 96 -0.89 -7.35 -9.72
N GLY A 97 -1.03 -6.08 -10.11
CA GLY A 97 -0.74 -5.60 -11.47
C GLY A 97 -1.93 -5.17 -12.36
N GLY A 98 -3.17 -5.22 -11.88
CA GLY A 98 -4.37 -5.02 -12.73
C GLY A 98 -5.10 -3.67 -12.64
N GLN A 99 -4.71 -2.74 -11.76
CA GLN A 99 -5.62 -1.64 -11.39
C GLN A 99 -5.53 -0.37 -12.25
N CYS A 100 -4.98 -0.47 -13.45
CA CYS A 100 -4.90 0.63 -14.41
C CYS A 100 -5.19 0.16 -15.85
N ARG A 101 -6.32 -0.50 -16.10
CA ARG A 101 -6.84 -0.65 -17.47
C ARG A 101 -8.35 -0.41 -17.52
N GLY A 102 -8.74 0.57 -18.33
CA GLY A 102 -10.06 0.65 -18.95
C GLY A 102 -11.06 1.58 -18.27
N GLY A 103 -11.22 2.78 -18.84
CA GLY A 103 -12.27 3.73 -18.46
C GLY A 103 -12.25 5.04 -19.23
N ALA A 104 -11.98 5.00 -20.54
CA ALA A 104 -12.38 5.96 -21.56
C ALA A 104 -12.12 5.35 -22.94
#